data_AF-A0A1Y3NFT9-F1
#
_entry.id   AF-A0A1Y3NFT9-F1
#
_cell.length_a   1.000
_cell.length_b   1.000
_cell.length_c   1.000
_cell.angle_alpha   90.00
_cell.angle_beta   90.00
_cell.angle_gamma   90.00
#
_symmetry.space_group_name_H-M   'P 1'
#
loop_
_entity.id
_entity.type
_entity.pdbx_description
1 polymer ?
#
loop_
_entity_poly.entity_id
_entity_poly.type
_entity_poly.pdbx_seq_one_letter_code
_entity_poly.pdbx_strand_id
1 'polypeptide(L)'
;CFKNELRSKKILCEEWLKLINELDKKIKENLITPDLIKDSIVLHKSGIIDYYSSIITISELLLNDNNPNSNQLALSIYYNSFASFDTYYRQIVNSFPTEVIQFIVFIKNILDYLDNLDINQIRILFDILSTLAVKSKDTEVINNSSESSLYTDLNIIIRKQLSNPMYRYKIMGIIMGLSLMCKLSPNDNESNNINENDKKNNMKLSCSLLRMMEIQCRKSLPCLQYIYDELSYLISNKYICNELQEWIYDNFACNFQNIFLLDVEDLNRVVSKEFYYENEMYDDDEEVKGKGKQVVNNSLKFESWNNLDGE
;
A
#
# COMPACT_ATOMS: atom_id res chain seq x y z
N CYS A 1 -1.45 0.72 -29.82
CA CYS A 1 -1.17 -0.39 -30.77
C CYS A 1 -2.30 -1.41 -30.86
N PHE A 2 -2.84 -1.91 -29.73
CA PHE A 2 -3.91 -2.94 -29.71
C PHE A 2 -5.20 -2.57 -30.47
N LYS A 3 -5.62 -1.30 -30.44
CA LYS A 3 -6.80 -0.79 -31.15
C LYS A 3 -6.71 -0.90 -32.69
N ASN A 4 -5.49 -0.88 -33.23
CA ASN A 4 -5.24 -1.03 -34.67
C ASN A 4 -5.07 -2.49 -35.08
N GLU A 5 -4.63 -3.37 -34.18
CA GLU A 5 -4.50 -4.81 -34.40
C GLU A 5 -5.87 -5.51 -34.47
N LEU A 6 -6.85 -5.06 -33.67
CA LEU A 6 -8.22 -5.57 -33.68
C LEU A 6 -9.00 -5.23 -34.96
N ARG A 7 -8.67 -4.13 -35.66
CA ARG A 7 -9.25 -3.80 -36.97
C ARG A 7 -8.81 -4.77 -38.09
N SER A 8 -7.73 -5.54 -37.88
CA SER A 8 -7.20 -6.46 -38.89
C SER A 8 -7.96 -7.80 -38.98
N LYS A 9 -8.78 -8.15 -37.99
CA LYS A 9 -9.59 -9.38 -37.98
C LYS A 9 -11.08 -9.04 -38.13
N LYS A 10 -11.48 -8.75 -39.37
CA LYS A 10 -12.84 -8.29 -39.76
C LYS A 10 -14.00 -9.14 -39.20
N ILE A 11 -13.79 -10.43 -38.97
CA ILE A 11 -14.84 -11.38 -38.55
C ILE A 11 -15.09 -11.36 -37.03
N LEU A 12 -14.05 -11.11 -36.21
CA LEU A 12 -14.21 -10.97 -34.76
C LEU A 12 -14.83 -9.61 -34.37
N CYS A 13 -14.69 -8.59 -35.22
CA CYS A 13 -15.13 -7.24 -34.88
C CYS A 13 -16.67 -7.10 -34.91
N GLU A 14 -17.37 -7.76 -35.84
CA GLU A 14 -18.83 -7.64 -35.97
C GLU A 14 -19.60 -8.37 -34.87
N GLU A 15 -19.17 -9.57 -34.47
CA GLU A 15 -19.81 -10.31 -33.38
C GLU A 15 -19.57 -9.64 -32.02
N TRP A 16 -18.37 -9.11 -31.80
CA TRP A 16 -18.06 -8.31 -30.61
C TRP A 16 -18.85 -6.99 -30.56
N LEU A 17 -19.00 -6.30 -31.71
CA LEU A 17 -19.83 -5.10 -31.78
C LEU A 17 -21.31 -5.40 -31.53
N LYS A 18 -21.83 -6.54 -32.02
CA LYS A 18 -23.20 -6.98 -31.70
C LYS A 18 -23.36 -7.25 -30.21
N LEU A 19 -22.41 -7.94 -29.59
CA LEU A 19 -22.42 -8.24 -28.16
C LEU A 19 -22.44 -6.96 -27.32
N ILE A 20 -21.58 -5.98 -27.64
CA ILE A 20 -21.51 -4.68 -26.96
C ILE A 20 -22.82 -3.92 -27.11
N ASN A 21 -23.37 -3.83 -28.32
CA ASN A 21 -24.66 -3.15 -28.56
C ASN A 21 -25.82 -3.80 -27.81
N GLU A 22 -25.81 -5.13 -27.68
CA GLU A 22 -26.84 -5.85 -26.91
C GLU A 22 -26.69 -5.62 -25.41
N LEU A 23 -25.45 -5.51 -24.91
CA LEU A 23 -25.13 -5.19 -23.53
C LEU A 23 -25.57 -3.76 -23.19
N ASP A 24 -25.25 -2.78 -24.04
CA ASP A 24 -25.68 -1.39 -23.90
C ASP A 24 -27.19 -1.25 -23.88
N LYS A 25 -27.90 -2.03 -24.70
CA LYS A 25 -29.36 -2.08 -24.71
C LYS A 25 -29.90 -2.59 -23.37
N LYS A 26 -29.34 -3.69 -22.85
CA LYS A 26 -29.76 -4.27 -21.55
C LYS A 26 -29.42 -3.37 -20.36
N ILE A 27 -28.34 -2.57 -20.45
CA ILE A 27 -28.01 -1.54 -19.44
C ILE A 27 -29.02 -0.40 -19.49
N LYS A 28 -29.37 0.11 -20.68
CA LYS A 28 -30.36 1.18 -20.85
C LYS A 28 -31.76 0.76 -20.40
N GLU A 29 -32.10 -0.51 -20.57
CA GLU A 29 -33.36 -1.11 -20.11
C GLU A 29 -33.35 -1.48 -18.61
N ASN A 30 -32.28 -1.16 -17.87
CA ASN A 30 -32.06 -1.51 -16.45
C ASN A 30 -32.19 -3.01 -16.14
N LEU A 31 -31.95 -3.87 -17.13
CA LEU A 31 -31.99 -5.33 -16.96
C LEU A 31 -30.69 -5.86 -16.36
N ILE A 32 -29.57 -5.18 -16.62
CA ILE A 32 -28.27 -5.45 -15.99
C ILE A 32 -27.99 -4.32 -15.01
N THR A 33 -28.09 -4.62 -13.72
CA THR A 33 -27.89 -3.65 -12.64
C THR A 33 -26.52 -3.83 -11.97
N PRO A 34 -26.00 -2.79 -11.31
CA PRO A 34 -24.78 -2.88 -10.51
C PRO A 34 -24.83 -3.99 -9.45
N ASP A 35 -26.00 -4.21 -8.83
CA ASP A 35 -26.20 -5.25 -7.82
C ASP A 35 -26.14 -6.65 -8.42
N LEU A 36 -26.75 -6.85 -9.60
CA LEU A 36 -26.66 -8.12 -10.32
C LEU A 36 -25.22 -8.47 -10.71
N ILE A 37 -24.46 -7.47 -11.18
CA ILE A 37 -23.02 -7.62 -11.50
C ILE A 37 -22.23 -7.99 -10.24
N LYS A 38 -22.48 -7.30 -9.12
CA LYS A 38 -21.85 -7.58 -7.83
C LYS A 38 -22.10 -9.03 -7.42
N ASP A 39 -23.37 -9.46 -7.38
CA ASP A 39 -23.74 -10.80 -6.97
C ASP A 39 -23.15 -11.85 -7.92
N SER A 40 -23.15 -11.57 -9.23
CA SER A 40 -22.55 -12.45 -10.24
C SER A 40 -21.06 -12.66 -9.96
N ILE A 41 -20.29 -11.58 -9.80
CA ILE A 41 -18.84 -11.65 -9.59
C ILE A 41 -18.50 -12.29 -8.24
N VAL A 42 -19.22 -11.93 -7.17
CA VAL A 42 -18.94 -12.42 -5.81
C VAL A 42 -19.32 -13.90 -5.66
N LEU A 43 -20.49 -14.32 -6.13
CA LEU A 43 -21.00 -15.69 -5.95
C LEU A 43 -20.39 -16.68 -6.94
N HIS A 44 -20.02 -16.23 -8.15
CA HIS A 44 -19.53 -17.11 -9.22
C HIS A 44 -18.08 -16.84 -9.61
N LYS A 45 -17.27 -16.34 -8.68
CA LYS A 45 -15.86 -15.97 -8.90
C LYS A 45 -15.03 -17.03 -9.64
N SER A 46 -15.23 -18.31 -9.32
CA SER A 46 -14.45 -19.41 -9.90
C SER A 46 -14.70 -19.63 -11.39
N GLY A 47 -15.90 -19.33 -11.89
CA GLY A 47 -16.22 -19.44 -13.33
C GLY A 47 -15.98 -18.16 -14.10
N ILE A 48 -15.92 -17.02 -13.40
CA ILE A 48 -15.77 -15.69 -14.01
C ILE A 48 -14.29 -15.32 -14.19
N ILE A 49 -13.39 -15.88 -13.37
CA ILE A 49 -11.97 -15.49 -13.36
C ILE A 49 -11.24 -15.73 -14.69
N ASP A 50 -11.59 -16.79 -15.41
CA ASP A 50 -10.99 -17.10 -16.71
C ASP A 50 -11.27 -16.00 -17.76
N TYR A 51 -12.28 -15.16 -17.50
CA TYR A 51 -12.68 -14.04 -18.33
C TYR A 51 -12.24 -12.68 -17.79
N TYR A 52 -11.38 -12.62 -16.76
CA TYR A 52 -10.99 -11.39 -16.08
C TYR A 52 -10.51 -10.28 -17.04
N SER A 53 -9.59 -10.60 -17.97
CA SER A 53 -9.11 -9.61 -18.95
C SER A 53 -10.24 -9.08 -19.84
N SER A 54 -11.20 -9.93 -20.22
CA SER A 54 -12.36 -9.51 -21.01
C SER A 54 -13.31 -8.63 -20.20
N ILE A 55 -13.51 -8.93 -18.92
CA ILE A 55 -14.36 -8.15 -18.01
C ILE A 55 -13.79 -6.75 -17.78
N ILE A 56 -12.48 -6.64 -17.56
CA ILE A 56 -11.82 -5.34 -17.43
C ILE A 56 -11.92 -4.55 -18.74
N THR A 57 -11.69 -5.19 -19.88
CA THR A 57 -11.84 -4.55 -21.20
C THR A 57 -13.28 -4.02 -21.41
N ILE A 58 -14.30 -4.77 -21.01
CA ILE A 58 -15.71 -4.33 -21.08
C ILE A 58 -15.94 -3.12 -20.15
N SER A 59 -15.39 -3.15 -18.93
CA SER A 59 -15.52 -2.03 -18.00
C SER A 59 -14.86 -0.74 -18.53
N GLU A 60 -13.71 -0.84 -19.17
CA GLU A 60 -13.03 0.30 -19.80
C GLU A 60 -13.84 0.87 -20.98
N LEU A 61 -14.50 0.01 -21.75
CA LEU A 61 -15.38 0.45 -22.84
C LEU A 61 -16.62 1.18 -22.31
N LEU A 62 -17.23 0.66 -21.23
CA LEU A 62 -18.40 1.29 -20.60
C LEU A 62 -18.07 2.61 -19.90
N LEU A 63 -16.87 2.75 -19.31
CA LEU A 63 -16.37 4.02 -18.73
C LEU A 63 -16.16 5.12 -19.79
N ASN A 64 -15.92 4.72 -21.04
CA ASN A 64 -15.78 5.65 -22.15
C ASN A 64 -17.13 6.04 -22.79
N ASP A 65 -18.23 5.45 -22.34
CA ASP A 65 -19.58 5.79 -22.80
C ASP A 65 -20.14 6.96 -21.96
N ASN A 66 -20.73 7.97 -22.62
CA ASN A 66 -21.19 9.21 -21.95
C ASN A 66 -22.49 9.02 -21.13
N ASN A 67 -22.89 7.78 -20.87
CA ASN A 67 -24.14 7.42 -20.19
C ASN A 67 -23.89 7.19 -18.69
N PRO A 68 -24.60 7.90 -17.78
CA PRO A 68 -24.41 7.74 -16.34
C PRO A 68 -24.66 6.30 -15.85
N ASN A 69 -25.61 5.57 -16.46
CA ASN A 69 -25.90 4.19 -16.07
C ASN A 69 -24.77 3.24 -16.49
N SER A 70 -24.19 3.44 -17.67
CA SER A 70 -23.03 2.68 -18.15
C SER A 70 -21.82 2.91 -17.23
N ASN A 71 -21.59 4.16 -16.81
CA ASN A 71 -20.52 4.50 -15.87
C ASN A 71 -20.71 3.85 -14.49
N GLN A 72 -21.92 3.90 -13.94
CA GLN A 72 -22.22 3.27 -12.65
C GLN A 72 -22.03 1.75 -12.71
N LEU A 73 -22.43 1.13 -13.81
CA LEU A 73 -22.21 -0.30 -14.03
C LEU A 73 -20.72 -0.63 -14.15
N ALA A 74 -19.98 0.16 -14.92
CA ALA A 74 -18.56 -0.03 -15.13
C ALA A 74 -17.76 0.08 -13.84
N LEU A 75 -18.09 1.05 -12.98
CA LEU A 75 -17.52 1.18 -11.64
C LEU A 75 -17.84 -0.04 -10.77
N SER A 76 -19.07 -0.57 -10.85
CA SER A 76 -19.43 -1.82 -10.15
C SER A 76 -18.63 -3.02 -10.66
N ILE A 77 -18.48 -3.18 -11.98
CA ILE A 77 -17.65 -4.23 -12.57
C ILE A 77 -16.22 -4.09 -12.06
N TYR A 78 -15.65 -2.88 -12.15
CA TYR A 78 -14.27 -2.64 -11.77
C TYR A 78 -14.04 -2.93 -10.28
N TYR A 79 -14.84 -2.33 -9.40
CA TYR A 79 -14.73 -2.51 -7.96
C TYR A 79 -14.93 -3.96 -7.52
N ASN A 80 -16.00 -4.62 -7.97
CA ASN A 80 -16.30 -5.98 -7.55
C ASN A 80 -15.34 -7.01 -8.15
N SER A 81 -14.84 -6.77 -9.37
CA SER A 81 -13.78 -7.61 -9.96
C SER A 81 -12.50 -7.49 -9.13
N PHE A 82 -12.04 -6.27 -8.85
CA PHE A 82 -10.86 -6.08 -8.02
C PHE A 82 -11.05 -6.66 -6.61
N ALA A 83 -12.15 -6.36 -5.93
CA ALA A 83 -12.41 -6.89 -4.59
C ALA A 83 -12.50 -8.42 -4.55
N SER A 84 -13.16 -9.04 -5.53
CA SER A 84 -13.37 -10.50 -5.55
C SER A 84 -12.13 -11.26 -6.02
N PHE A 85 -11.37 -10.71 -6.96
CA PHE A 85 -10.17 -11.37 -7.49
C PHE A 85 -8.94 -11.10 -6.63
N ASP A 86 -8.77 -9.91 -6.03
CA ASP A 86 -7.68 -9.65 -5.06
C ASP A 86 -7.82 -10.55 -3.83
N THR A 87 -9.03 -10.66 -3.28
CA THR A 87 -9.31 -11.63 -2.19
C THR A 87 -9.15 -13.08 -2.64
N TYR A 88 -9.44 -13.42 -3.90
CA TYR A 88 -9.23 -14.76 -4.43
C TYR A 88 -7.75 -15.10 -4.61
N TYR A 89 -6.92 -14.20 -5.16
CA TYR A 89 -5.47 -14.42 -5.24
C TYR A 89 -4.86 -14.55 -3.85
N ARG A 90 -5.27 -13.70 -2.90
CA ARG A 90 -4.91 -13.84 -1.48
C ARG A 90 -5.39 -15.18 -0.91
N GLN A 91 -6.59 -15.65 -1.27
CA GLN A 91 -7.12 -16.94 -0.84
C GLN A 91 -6.34 -18.11 -1.43
N ILE A 92 -5.93 -18.08 -2.70
CA ILE A 92 -5.09 -19.12 -3.32
C ILE A 92 -3.76 -19.20 -2.58
N VAL A 93 -3.06 -18.07 -2.43
CA VAL A 93 -1.77 -18.03 -1.72
C VAL A 93 -1.92 -18.55 -0.29
N ASN A 94 -3.05 -18.27 0.34
CA ASN A 94 -3.32 -18.75 1.68
C ASN A 94 -3.67 -20.24 1.77
N SER A 95 -4.37 -20.78 0.77
CA SER A 95 -4.91 -22.15 0.76
C SER A 95 -3.95 -23.16 0.12
N PHE A 96 -3.10 -22.70 -0.79
CA PHE A 96 -2.18 -23.50 -1.61
C PHE A 96 -0.76 -22.89 -1.62
N PRO A 97 -0.14 -22.67 -0.43
CA PRO A 97 1.16 -22.02 -0.35
C PRO A 97 2.27 -22.84 -1.05
N THR A 98 2.19 -24.17 -0.98
CA THR A 98 3.16 -25.09 -1.59
C THR A 98 3.09 -25.09 -3.11
N GLU A 99 1.90 -24.89 -3.68
CA GLU A 99 1.71 -24.80 -5.13
C GLU A 99 2.09 -23.41 -5.65
N VAL A 100 2.01 -22.36 -4.82
CA VAL A 100 2.44 -21.02 -5.21
C VAL A 100 3.95 -20.86 -5.05
N ILE A 101 4.59 -21.52 -4.07
CA ILE A 101 6.03 -21.42 -3.84
C ILE A 101 6.85 -21.89 -5.05
N GLN A 102 6.34 -22.81 -5.87
CA GLN A 102 7.03 -23.24 -7.09
C GLN A 102 7.21 -22.09 -8.10
N PHE A 103 6.37 -21.06 -8.02
CA PHE A 103 6.46 -19.86 -8.85
C PHE A 103 7.29 -18.75 -8.20
N ILE A 104 7.90 -18.97 -7.04
CA ILE A 104 8.56 -17.91 -6.28
C ILE A 104 9.69 -17.23 -7.05
N VAL A 105 10.41 -17.96 -7.90
CA VAL A 105 11.44 -17.39 -8.78
C VAL A 105 10.84 -16.35 -9.73
N PHE A 106 9.69 -16.64 -10.33
CA PHE A 106 8.98 -15.70 -11.21
C PHE A 106 8.47 -14.49 -10.44
N ILE A 107 7.91 -14.69 -9.24
CA ILE A 107 7.43 -13.59 -8.40
C ILE A 107 8.60 -12.72 -7.92
N LYS A 108 9.76 -13.32 -7.58
CA LYS A 108 10.99 -12.60 -7.23
C LYS A 108 11.47 -11.72 -8.40
N ASN A 109 11.36 -12.18 -9.65
CA ASN A 109 11.73 -11.36 -10.81
C ASN A 109 10.88 -10.09 -10.98
N ILE A 110 9.67 -10.05 -10.40
CA ILE A 110 8.85 -8.81 -10.38
C ILE A 110 9.50 -7.73 -9.51
N LEU A 111 10.33 -8.13 -8.52
CA LEU A 111 11.02 -7.19 -7.62
C LEU A 111 12.05 -6.31 -8.35
N ASP A 112 12.52 -6.72 -9.52
CA ASP A 112 13.40 -5.90 -10.36
C ASP A 112 12.64 -4.76 -11.07
N TYR A 113 11.31 -4.85 -11.15
CA TYR A 113 10.44 -3.89 -11.81
C TYR A 113 9.62 -3.03 -10.83
N LEU A 114 10.00 -3.00 -9.56
CA LEU A 114 9.29 -2.27 -8.49
C LEU A 114 9.01 -0.79 -8.83
N ASP A 115 9.93 -0.15 -9.55
CA ASP A 115 9.82 1.27 -9.94
C ASP A 115 8.67 1.54 -10.93
N ASN A 116 8.24 0.52 -11.66
CA ASN A 116 7.15 0.60 -12.65
C ASN A 116 5.77 0.34 -12.03
N LEU A 117 5.72 -0.08 -10.77
CA LEU A 117 4.48 -0.42 -10.09
C LEU A 117 3.88 0.80 -9.37
N ASP A 118 2.56 0.81 -9.32
CA ASP A 118 1.82 1.74 -8.47
C ASP A 118 1.77 1.26 -7.00
N ILE A 119 1.36 2.16 -6.11
CA ILE A 119 1.31 1.89 -4.66
C ILE A 119 0.37 0.72 -4.31
N ASN A 120 -0.73 0.56 -5.02
CA ASN A 120 -1.70 -0.50 -4.77
C ASN A 120 -1.19 -1.86 -5.25
N GLN A 121 -0.55 -1.89 -6.42
CA GLN A 121 0.14 -3.06 -6.95
C GLN A 121 1.27 -3.50 -6.01
N ILE A 122 2.00 -2.55 -5.43
CA ILE A 122 3.02 -2.82 -4.41
C ILE A 122 2.38 -3.47 -3.17
N ARG A 123 1.23 -2.98 -2.69
CA ARG A 123 0.51 -3.58 -1.56
C ARG A 123 0.14 -5.03 -1.83
N ILE A 124 -0.43 -5.31 -3.00
CA ILE A 124 -0.84 -6.66 -3.40
C ILE A 124 0.39 -7.57 -3.49
N LEU A 125 1.44 -7.12 -4.20
CA LEU A 125 2.67 -7.89 -4.38
C LEU A 125 3.33 -8.24 -3.04
N PHE A 126 3.47 -7.25 -2.14
CA PHE A 126 4.10 -7.50 -0.85
C PHE A 126 3.22 -8.27 0.13
N ASP A 127 1.90 -8.20 0.01
CA ASP A 127 1.00 -9.08 0.76
C ASP A 127 1.20 -10.56 0.36
N ILE A 128 1.30 -10.84 -0.95
CA ILE A 128 1.59 -12.18 -1.47
C ILE A 128 2.97 -12.65 -1.01
N LEU A 129 4.01 -11.86 -1.27
CA LEU A 129 5.39 -12.20 -0.93
C LEU A 129 5.61 -12.38 0.58
N SER A 130 4.99 -11.54 1.41
CA SER A 130 5.09 -11.66 2.86
C SER A 130 4.36 -12.90 3.37
N THR A 131 3.20 -13.23 2.79
CA THR A 131 2.47 -14.46 3.13
C THR A 131 3.32 -15.69 2.78
N LEU A 132 3.94 -15.69 1.60
CA LEU A 132 4.86 -16.74 1.18
C LEU A 132 6.08 -16.81 2.09
N ALA A 133 6.68 -15.68 2.47
CA ALA A 133 7.89 -15.65 3.31
C ALA A 133 7.67 -16.17 4.73
N VAL A 134 6.45 -16.02 5.27
CA VAL A 134 6.10 -16.56 6.59
C VAL A 134 5.72 -18.03 6.49
N LYS A 135 4.96 -18.43 5.47
CA LYS A 135 4.52 -19.83 5.27
C LYS A 135 5.61 -20.75 4.71
N SER A 136 6.57 -20.21 3.95
CA SER A 136 7.69 -20.99 3.39
C SER A 136 8.67 -21.46 4.44
N LYS A 137 8.72 -20.81 5.61
CA LYS A 137 9.54 -21.24 6.77
C LYS A 137 9.24 -22.69 7.15
N ASP A 138 8.00 -23.15 6.97
CA ASP A 138 7.59 -24.52 7.27
C ASP A 138 8.04 -25.53 6.20
N THR A 139 8.29 -25.07 4.96
CA THR A 139 8.63 -25.93 3.81
C THR A 139 10.14 -26.00 3.56
N GLU A 140 10.91 -24.94 3.86
CA GLU A 140 12.37 -24.94 3.73
C GLU A 140 13.05 -25.93 4.71
N VAL A 141 12.41 -26.24 5.84
CA VAL A 141 12.83 -27.30 6.78
C VAL A 141 12.81 -28.69 6.12
N ILE A 142 11.98 -28.90 5.10
CA ILE A 142 11.84 -30.19 4.42
C ILE A 142 12.95 -30.38 3.36
N ASN A 143 13.47 -29.30 2.77
CA ASN A 143 14.31 -29.37 1.57
C ASN A 143 15.80 -29.02 1.80
N ASN A 144 16.23 -28.65 3.01
CA ASN A 144 17.65 -28.36 3.34
C ASN A 144 18.36 -27.44 2.31
N SER A 145 17.63 -26.51 1.70
CA SER A 145 18.19 -25.60 0.70
C SER A 145 18.74 -24.35 1.37
N SER A 146 20.06 -24.19 1.31
CA SER A 146 20.83 -23.02 1.79
C SER A 146 20.63 -21.75 0.92
N GLU A 147 19.45 -21.55 0.35
CA GLU A 147 19.13 -20.28 -0.33
C GLU A 147 18.82 -19.20 0.70
N SER A 148 19.08 -17.93 0.37
CA SER A 148 18.63 -16.82 1.22
C SER A 148 17.12 -16.91 1.35
N SER A 149 16.65 -17.16 2.58
CA SER A 149 15.22 -17.24 2.87
C SER A 149 14.51 -16.06 2.23
N LEU A 150 13.34 -16.29 1.61
CA LEU A 150 12.57 -15.21 0.98
C LEU A 150 12.39 -14.01 1.93
N TYR A 151 12.24 -14.29 3.21
CA TYR A 151 12.23 -13.31 4.30
C TYR A 151 13.46 -12.36 4.29
N THR A 152 14.66 -12.89 4.14
CA THR A 152 15.88 -12.07 4.08
C THR A 152 15.93 -11.17 2.85
N ASP A 153 15.51 -11.67 1.68
CA ASP A 153 15.48 -10.90 0.44
C ASP A 153 14.51 -9.71 0.56
N LEU A 154 13.30 -9.96 1.08
CA LEU A 154 12.31 -8.90 1.32
C LEU A 154 12.84 -7.84 2.30
N ASN A 155 13.50 -8.24 3.38
CA ASN A 155 14.09 -7.31 4.34
C ASN A 155 15.23 -6.46 3.76
N ILE A 156 16.02 -7.01 2.83
CA ILE A 156 17.04 -6.24 2.12
C ILE A 156 16.39 -5.17 1.26
N ILE A 157 15.33 -5.53 0.52
CA ILE A 157 14.60 -4.61 -0.35
C ILE A 157 13.91 -3.51 0.46
N ILE A 158 13.22 -3.86 1.55
CA ILE A 158 12.57 -2.89 2.46
C ILE A 158 13.62 -1.87 2.96
N ARG A 159 14.77 -2.33 3.45
CA ARG A 159 15.85 -1.46 3.92
C ARG A 159 16.39 -0.55 2.81
N LYS A 160 16.61 -1.09 1.61
CA LYS A 160 17.08 -0.32 0.46
C LYS A 160 16.11 0.80 0.10
N GLN A 161 14.81 0.52 0.15
CA GLN A 161 13.75 1.46 -0.23
C GLN A 161 13.57 2.57 0.82
N LEU A 162 13.65 2.21 2.12
CA LEU A 162 13.61 3.18 3.22
C LEU A 162 14.85 4.09 3.29
N SER A 163 16.02 3.57 2.88
CA SER A 163 17.28 4.32 2.86
C SER A 163 17.36 5.31 1.70
N ASN A 164 16.44 5.21 0.73
CA ASN A 164 16.41 6.10 -0.42
C ASN A 164 15.97 7.52 0.01
N PRO A 165 16.65 8.59 -0.45
CA PRO A 165 16.27 9.95 -0.10
C PRO A 165 14.92 10.39 -0.69
N MET A 166 14.46 9.78 -1.79
CA MET A 166 13.20 10.20 -2.41
C MET A 166 11.99 9.66 -1.65
N TYR A 167 11.02 10.54 -1.42
CA TYR A 167 9.80 10.24 -0.68
C TYR A 167 9.04 9.02 -1.21
N ARG A 168 8.90 8.88 -2.54
CA ARG A 168 8.21 7.74 -3.18
C ARG A 168 8.75 6.39 -2.72
N TYR A 169 10.07 6.24 -2.69
CA TYR A 169 10.73 4.99 -2.30
C TYR A 169 10.62 4.74 -0.79
N LYS A 170 10.60 5.78 0.04
CA LYS A 170 10.31 5.64 1.47
C LYS A 170 8.89 5.14 1.72
N ILE A 171 7.90 5.71 1.05
CA ILE A 171 6.50 5.24 1.14
C ILE A 171 6.39 3.78 0.72
N MET A 172 7.04 3.43 -0.39
CA MET A 172 7.13 2.04 -0.82
C MET A 172 7.75 1.15 0.28
N GLY A 173 8.89 1.55 0.83
CA GLY A 173 9.55 0.93 1.98
C GLY A 173 8.62 0.67 3.17
N ILE A 174 7.85 1.68 3.57
CA ILE A 174 6.90 1.62 4.68
C ILE A 174 5.81 0.59 4.41
N ILE A 175 5.17 0.64 3.24
CA ILE A 175 4.08 -0.27 2.86
C ILE A 175 4.56 -1.72 2.85
N MET A 176 5.72 -1.96 2.24
CA MET A 176 6.34 -3.28 2.16
C MET A 176 6.67 -3.83 3.55
N GLY A 177 7.23 -2.98 4.43
CA GLY A 177 7.55 -3.34 5.81
C GLY A 177 6.33 -3.65 6.64
N LEU A 178 5.28 -2.82 6.56
CA LEU A 178 4.03 -3.06 7.30
C LEU A 178 3.29 -4.30 6.82
N SER A 179 3.31 -4.59 5.52
CA SER A 179 2.74 -5.83 4.97
C SER A 179 3.44 -7.07 5.55
N LEU A 180 4.78 -7.06 5.61
CA LEU A 180 5.56 -8.14 6.23
C LEU A 180 5.31 -8.28 7.74
N MET A 181 5.25 -7.15 8.45
CA MET A 181 4.96 -7.09 9.89
C MET A 181 3.61 -7.76 10.21
N CYS A 182 2.58 -7.49 9.42
CA CYS A 182 1.24 -8.07 9.63
C CYS A 182 1.24 -9.59 9.46
N LYS A 183 2.00 -10.12 8.49
CA LYS A 183 2.05 -11.58 8.27
C LYS A 183 2.85 -12.32 9.34
N LEU A 184 3.83 -11.66 9.96
CA LEU A 184 4.59 -12.21 11.09
C LEU A 184 3.76 -12.25 12.39
N SER A 185 2.82 -11.32 12.54
CA SER A 185 2.01 -11.16 13.74
C SER A 185 0.51 -11.14 13.40
N PRO A 186 -0.02 -12.24 12.84
CA PRO A 186 -1.41 -12.31 12.42
C PRO A 186 -2.34 -12.23 13.64
N ASN A 187 -3.56 -11.78 13.41
CA ASN A 187 -4.60 -11.74 14.44
C ASN A 187 -4.84 -13.14 15.03
N ASP A 188 -5.22 -13.19 16.32
CA ASP A 188 -5.34 -14.43 17.09
C ASP A 188 -6.26 -15.47 16.42
N ASN A 189 -7.27 -15.02 15.66
CA ASN A 189 -8.17 -15.88 14.89
C ASN A 189 -7.50 -16.69 13.76
N GLU A 190 -6.39 -16.21 13.20
CA GLU A 190 -5.62 -16.88 12.13
C GLU A 190 -4.43 -17.71 12.68
N SER A 191 -4.15 -17.63 13.98
CA SER A 191 -2.89 -18.08 14.60
C SER A 191 -2.86 -19.52 15.11
N ASN A 192 -3.93 -20.30 14.90
CA ASN A 192 -4.24 -21.52 15.67
C ASN A 192 -3.25 -22.69 15.57
N ASN A 193 -2.15 -22.61 14.79
CA ASN A 193 -1.21 -23.72 14.58
C ASN A 193 0.29 -23.37 14.71
N ILE A 194 0.66 -22.19 15.24
CA ILE A 194 2.07 -21.77 15.32
C ILE A 194 2.66 -22.12 16.70
N ASN A 195 3.85 -22.73 16.72
CA ASN A 195 4.56 -23.03 17.98
C ASN A 195 4.80 -21.74 18.78
N GLU A 196 4.69 -21.79 20.12
CA GLU A 196 4.88 -20.61 20.99
C GLU A 196 6.25 -19.93 20.80
N ASN A 197 7.31 -20.72 20.56
CA ASN A 197 8.64 -20.19 20.27
C ASN A 197 8.70 -19.42 18.95
N ASP A 198 8.02 -19.91 17.92
CA ASP A 198 7.95 -19.25 16.61
C ASP A 198 7.08 -18.00 16.67
N LYS A 199 5.99 -18.02 17.44
CA LYS A 199 5.17 -16.83 17.74
C LYS A 199 6.03 -15.74 18.41
N LYS A 200 6.80 -16.10 19.43
CA LYS A 200 7.69 -15.16 20.14
C LYS A 200 8.81 -14.62 19.26
N ASN A 201 9.39 -15.45 18.39
CA ASN A 201 10.42 -15.01 17.45
C ASN A 201 9.84 -14.08 16.38
N ASN A 202 8.70 -14.43 15.80
CA ASN A 202 8.02 -13.59 14.81
C ASN A 202 7.59 -12.24 15.42
N MET A 203 7.13 -12.22 16.67
CA MET A 203 6.83 -10.98 17.40
C MET A 203 8.05 -10.06 17.50
N LYS A 204 9.22 -10.61 17.90
CA LYS A 204 10.48 -9.84 17.97
C LYS A 204 10.87 -9.28 16.61
N LEU A 205 10.70 -10.08 15.54
CA LEU A 205 10.97 -9.66 14.17
C LEU A 205 10.05 -8.50 13.76
N SER A 206 8.75 -8.58 14.03
CA SER A 206 7.79 -7.50 13.76
C SER A 206 8.16 -6.20 14.48
N CYS A 207 8.47 -6.27 15.77
CA CYS A 207 8.89 -5.10 16.56
C CYS A 207 10.18 -4.48 15.99
N SER A 208 11.15 -5.31 15.61
CA SER A 208 12.42 -4.84 15.03
C SER A 208 12.22 -4.15 13.68
N LEU A 209 11.29 -4.66 12.86
CA LEU A 209 10.96 -4.10 11.56
C LEU A 209 10.31 -2.73 11.70
N LEU A 210 9.39 -2.58 12.67
CA LEU A 210 8.74 -1.30 12.94
C LEU A 210 9.72 -0.26 13.51
N ARG A 211 10.59 -0.64 14.45
CA ARG A 211 11.67 0.26 14.93
C ARG A 211 12.58 0.72 13.81
N MET A 212 12.93 -0.19 12.90
CA MET A 212 13.76 0.15 11.74
C MET A 212 13.06 1.17 10.84
N MET A 213 11.76 0.99 10.56
CA MET A 213 10.98 1.97 9.79
C MET A 213 10.95 3.34 10.47
N GLU A 214 10.73 3.38 11.79
CA GLU A 214 10.77 4.61 12.58
C GLU A 214 12.09 5.37 12.41
N ILE A 215 13.21 4.68 12.63
CA ILE A 215 14.55 5.29 12.59
C ILE A 215 14.84 5.87 11.19
N GLN A 216 14.46 5.17 10.13
CA GLN A 216 14.67 5.60 8.74
C GLN A 216 13.77 6.77 8.33
N CYS A 217 12.60 6.89 8.96
CA CYS A 217 11.61 7.93 8.68
C CYS A 217 11.65 9.12 9.67
N ARG A 218 12.41 9.00 10.76
CA ARG A 218 12.54 9.99 11.85
C ARG A 218 12.74 11.44 11.41
N LYS A 219 13.54 11.65 10.35
CA LYS A 219 13.86 13.00 9.83
C LYS A 219 12.81 13.56 8.87
N SER A 220 11.78 12.79 8.51
CA SER A 220 10.76 13.14 7.54
C SER A 220 9.38 13.04 8.17
N LEU A 221 8.84 14.20 8.59
CA LEU A 221 7.52 14.27 9.22
C LEU A 221 6.41 13.66 8.34
N PRO A 222 6.37 13.87 7.00
CA PRO A 222 5.38 13.21 6.14
C PRO A 222 5.49 11.67 6.13
N CYS A 223 6.71 11.13 6.24
CA CYS A 223 6.89 9.67 6.30
C CYS A 223 6.41 9.11 7.65
N LEU A 224 6.67 9.82 8.76
CA LEU A 224 6.16 9.43 10.06
C LEU A 224 4.63 9.47 10.08
N GLN A 225 4.02 10.55 9.58
CA GLN A 225 2.57 10.65 9.44
C GLN A 225 2.00 9.45 8.68
N TYR A 226 2.62 9.08 7.55
CA TYR A 226 2.18 7.93 6.75
C TYR A 226 2.24 6.61 7.54
N ILE A 227 3.28 6.40 8.35
CA ILE A 227 3.35 5.21 9.22
C ILE A 227 2.19 5.21 10.23
N TYR A 228 1.89 6.35 10.86
CA TYR A 228 0.78 6.45 11.81
C TYR A 228 -0.57 6.17 11.15
N ASP A 229 -0.83 6.75 9.98
CA ASP A 229 -2.07 6.53 9.23
C ASP A 229 -2.23 5.04 8.88
N GLU A 230 -1.19 4.40 8.37
CA GLU A 230 -1.22 2.97 8.05
C GLU A 230 -1.40 2.08 9.28
N LEU A 231 -0.68 2.35 10.37
CA LEU A 231 -0.85 1.60 11.62
C LEU A 231 -2.27 1.75 12.17
N SER A 232 -2.84 2.96 12.10
CA SER A 232 -4.21 3.21 12.54
C SER A 232 -5.22 2.38 11.75
N TYR A 233 -5.03 2.26 10.43
CA TYR A 233 -5.83 1.42 9.55
C TYR A 233 -5.68 -0.07 9.91
N LEU A 234 -4.46 -0.54 10.16
CA LEU A 234 -4.19 -1.93 10.50
C LEU A 234 -4.80 -2.35 11.84
N ILE A 235 -4.70 -1.47 12.85
CA ILE A 235 -5.30 -1.69 14.17
C ILE A 235 -6.83 -1.64 14.09
N SER A 236 -7.40 -0.65 13.41
CA SER A 236 -8.86 -0.49 13.29
C SER A 236 -9.53 -1.70 12.64
N ASN A 237 -8.86 -2.31 11.66
CA ASN A 237 -9.35 -3.50 10.97
C ASN A 237 -8.93 -4.83 11.62
N LYS A 238 -8.23 -4.79 12.76
CA LYS A 238 -7.75 -5.98 13.50
C LYS A 238 -6.89 -6.91 12.64
N TYR A 239 -5.98 -6.36 11.84
CA TYR A 239 -5.03 -7.14 11.05
C TYR A 239 -3.79 -7.59 11.85
N ILE A 240 -3.62 -7.11 13.08
CA ILE A 240 -2.47 -7.35 13.95
C ILE A 240 -2.96 -7.97 15.27
N CYS A 241 -2.15 -8.82 15.92
CA CYS A 241 -2.48 -9.37 17.24
C CYS A 241 -2.41 -8.34 18.38
N ASN A 242 -3.10 -8.63 19.49
CA ASN A 242 -3.20 -7.73 20.63
C ASN A 242 -1.83 -7.41 21.27
N GLU A 243 -0.94 -8.39 21.36
CA GLU A 243 0.41 -8.22 21.93
C GLU A 243 1.23 -7.17 21.17
N LEU A 244 1.17 -7.17 19.83
CA LEU A 244 1.88 -6.17 19.02
C LEU A 244 1.20 -4.80 19.11
N GLN A 245 -0.13 -4.76 19.23
CA GLN A 245 -0.86 -3.51 19.42
C GLN A 245 -0.48 -2.80 20.73
N GLU A 246 -0.38 -3.55 21.85
CA GLU A 246 0.08 -3.02 23.13
C GLU A 246 1.52 -2.48 23.01
N TRP A 247 2.41 -3.23 22.36
CA TRP A 247 3.78 -2.79 22.13
C TRP A 247 3.85 -1.49 21.29
N ILE A 248 3.02 -1.36 20.26
CA ILE A 248 2.92 -0.14 19.43
C ILE A 248 2.44 1.04 20.29
N TYR A 249 1.46 0.82 21.16
CA TYR A 249 0.97 1.88 22.05
C TYR A 249 2.10 2.40 22.95
N ASP A 250 2.80 1.51 23.64
CA ASP A 250 3.83 1.87 24.62
C ASP A 250 5.08 2.51 23.99
N ASN A 251 5.51 2.02 22.82
CA ASN A 251 6.80 2.40 22.23
C ASN A 251 6.69 3.43 21.11
N PHE A 252 5.55 3.48 20.42
CA PHE A 252 5.41 4.24 19.18
C PHE A 252 4.37 5.36 19.34
N ALA A 253 3.20 5.06 19.89
CA ALA A 253 2.11 6.04 20.00
C ALA A 253 2.38 7.14 21.03
N CYS A 254 3.06 6.83 22.15
CA CYS A 254 3.38 7.83 23.18
C CYS A 254 4.24 9.00 22.66
N ASN A 255 5.04 8.77 21.61
CA ASN A 255 5.88 9.82 21.02
C ASN A 255 5.10 10.76 20.10
N PHE A 256 3.85 10.44 19.74
CA PHE A 256 3.06 11.23 18.81
C PHE A 256 2.88 12.68 19.29
N GLN A 257 2.53 12.86 20.57
CA GLN A 257 2.29 14.19 21.14
C GLN A 257 3.55 15.05 21.04
N ASN A 258 4.71 14.50 21.39
CA ASN A 258 5.99 15.22 21.36
C ASN A 258 6.44 15.58 19.94
N ILE A 259 5.99 14.83 18.93
CA ILE A 259 6.40 15.03 17.52
C ILE A 259 5.45 16.00 16.80
N PHE A 260 4.14 15.91 17.05
CA PHE A 260 3.12 16.62 16.27
C PHE A 260 2.37 17.70 17.03
N LEU A 261 2.35 17.66 18.37
CA LEU A 261 1.74 18.73 19.16
C LEU A 261 2.82 19.72 19.58
N LEU A 262 2.57 20.99 19.27
CA LEU A 262 3.36 22.11 19.74
C LEU A 262 2.54 22.86 20.78
N ASP A 263 3.20 23.29 21.84
CA ASP A 263 2.58 24.23 22.77
C ASP A 263 2.23 25.54 22.05
N VAL A 264 1.22 26.24 22.54
CA VAL A 264 0.73 27.49 21.93
C VAL A 264 1.86 28.50 21.73
N GLU A 265 2.81 28.56 22.67
CA GLU A 265 3.98 29.44 22.59
C GLU A 265 4.95 29.05 21.47
N ASP A 266 5.23 27.75 21.30
CA ASP A 266 6.11 27.24 20.26
C ASP A 266 5.44 27.26 18.89
N LEU A 267 4.14 26.99 18.82
CA LEU A 267 3.33 27.20 17.62
C LEU A 267 3.37 28.67 17.20
N ASN A 268 3.16 29.61 18.14
CA ASN A 268 3.26 31.03 17.85
C ASN A 268 4.65 31.41 17.34
N ARG A 269 5.74 30.80 17.85
CA ARG A 269 7.09 31.02 17.32
C ARG A 269 7.29 30.48 15.91
N VAL A 270 6.71 29.32 15.58
CA VAL A 270 6.77 28.73 14.23
C VAL A 270 5.95 29.57 13.26
N VAL A 271 4.71 29.90 13.60
CA VAL A 271 3.81 30.77 12.81
C VAL A 271 4.44 32.16 12.62
N SER A 272 5.01 32.75 13.66
CA SER A 272 5.68 34.06 13.56
C SER A 272 6.95 34.01 12.71
N LYS A 273 7.58 32.84 12.53
CA LYS A 273 8.74 32.66 11.65
C LYS A 273 8.35 32.37 10.20
N GLU A 274 7.18 31.79 9.95
CA GLU A 274 6.68 31.49 8.60
C GLU A 274 5.93 32.66 7.95
N PHE A 275 5.38 33.61 8.72
CA PHE A 275 4.63 34.77 8.23
C PHE A 275 5.45 36.07 8.03
N TYR A 276 6.67 35.98 7.49
CA TYR A 276 7.41 37.16 6.99
C TYR A 276 7.34 37.33 5.47
N TYR A 277 6.22 36.93 4.85
CA TYR A 277 5.80 37.51 3.58
C TYR A 277 4.31 37.79 3.61
N GLU A 278 3.96 38.98 3.15
CA GLU A 278 2.61 39.54 2.94
C GLU A 278 1.91 40.12 4.17
N ASN A 279 2.32 41.32 4.54
CA ASN A 279 1.40 42.44 4.75
C ASN A 279 2.18 43.74 4.66
N GLU A 280 2.21 44.35 3.48
CA GLU A 280 2.04 45.81 3.34
C GLU A 280 1.65 46.10 1.89
N MET A 281 0.34 46.28 1.72
CA MET A 281 -0.28 47.03 0.63
C MET A 281 0.30 48.46 0.59
N TYR A 282 0.28 49.05 -0.60
CA TYR A 282 0.48 50.47 -0.89
C TYR A 282 0.02 51.41 0.24
N ASP A 283 0.95 52.23 0.73
CA ASP A 283 0.77 53.68 0.77
C ASP A 283 2.15 54.36 0.71
N ASP A 284 2.16 55.52 0.05
CA ASP A 284 3.31 56.26 -0.46
C ASP A 284 4.27 56.80 0.63
N ASP A 285 5.51 56.99 0.15
CA ASP A 285 6.52 57.96 0.55
C ASP A 285 7.57 57.66 1.65
N GLU A 286 8.81 57.86 1.19
CA GLU A 286 10.09 58.17 1.86
C GLU A 286 11.13 57.06 2.14
N GLU A 287 12.29 57.29 1.50
CA GLU A 287 13.58 56.60 1.58
C GLU A 287 14.07 56.32 3.01
N VAL A 288 14.56 55.10 3.29
CA VAL A 288 15.87 54.92 3.93
C VAL A 288 16.55 53.62 3.49
N LYS A 289 17.82 53.78 3.10
CA LYS A 289 18.78 52.77 2.66
C LYS A 289 19.16 51.74 3.75
N GLY A 290 19.25 50.47 3.31
CA GLY A 290 20.43 49.63 3.59
C GLY A 290 20.29 48.53 4.64
N LYS A 291 20.45 47.27 4.20
CA LYS A 291 21.55 46.33 4.54
C LYS A 291 21.10 44.86 4.37
N GLY A 292 21.84 44.14 3.51
CA GLY A 292 22.19 42.73 3.67
C GLY A 292 21.07 41.69 3.77
N LYS A 293 20.68 41.08 2.64
CA LYS A 293 20.04 39.76 2.61
C LYS A 293 20.97 38.73 3.27
N GLN A 294 20.65 38.27 4.47
CA GLN A 294 21.16 37.00 4.99
C GLN A 294 20.19 35.88 4.58
N VAL A 295 20.72 34.89 3.87
CA VAL A 295 20.03 33.63 3.59
C VAL A 295 19.96 32.85 4.90
N VAL A 296 18.77 32.76 5.49
CA VAL A 296 18.54 31.95 6.69
C VAL A 296 18.33 30.50 6.24
N ASN A 297 19.29 29.64 6.56
CA ASN A 297 19.15 28.19 6.41
C ASN A 297 18.07 27.68 7.38
N ASN A 298 16.90 27.31 6.84
CA ASN A 298 15.86 26.61 7.60
C ASN A 298 16.26 25.16 7.84
N SER A 299 17.01 24.90 8.91
CA SER A 299 17.01 23.59 9.57
C SER A 299 16.43 23.75 10.96
N LEU A 300 15.18 23.35 11.15
CA LEU A 300 14.64 23.04 12.48
C LEU A 300 15.44 21.85 13.04
N LYS A 301 16.53 22.15 13.74
CA LYS A 301 17.22 21.17 14.59
C LYS A 301 16.38 21.00 15.85
N PHE A 302 15.60 19.93 15.92
CA PHE A 302 15.06 19.46 17.18
C PHE A 302 16.20 18.85 18.00
N GLU A 303 16.77 19.62 18.92
CA GLU A 303 17.84 19.18 19.83
C GLU A 303 17.38 18.12 20.85
N SER A 304 16.07 17.82 20.92
CA SER A 304 15.47 16.86 21.88
C SER A 304 15.76 15.38 21.59
N TRP A 305 16.39 15.02 20.46
CA TRP A 305 16.50 13.61 20.04
C TRP A 305 17.80 12.92 20.50
N ASN A 306 18.71 13.65 21.15
CA ASN A 306 19.99 13.10 21.61
C ASN A 306 19.93 12.44 23.00
N ASN A 307 18.77 12.40 23.67
CA ASN A 307 18.63 11.82 25.01
C ASN A 307 17.97 10.43 25.03
N LEU A 308 17.92 9.72 23.88
CA LEU A 308 17.44 8.33 23.82
C LEU A 308 18.57 7.28 23.74
N ASP A 309 19.83 7.72 23.75
CA ASP A 309 20.97 6.82 23.98
C ASP A 309 21.25 6.79 25.50
N GLY A 310 20.46 6.00 26.22
CA GLY A 310 20.75 5.59 27.60
C GLY A 310 21.35 4.19 27.60
N GLU A 311 22.61 4.11 28.05
CA GLU A 311 23.43 2.93 28.43
C GLU A 311 23.14 1.55 27.81
#